data_AF-X1PIB9-F1
#
_entry.id   AF-X1PIB9-F1
#
_cell.length_a   1.000
_cell.length_b   1.000
_cell.length_c   1.000
_cell.angle_alpha   90.00
_cell.angle_beta   90.00
_cell.angle_gamma   90.00
#
_symmetry.space_group_name_H-M   'P 1'
#
loop_
_entity.id
_entity.type
_entity.pdbx_description
1 polymer ?
#
loop_
_entity_poly.entity_id
_entity_poly.type
_entity_poly.pdbx_seq_one_letter_code
_entity_poly.pdbx_strand_id
1 'polypeptide(L)'
;MPGKFEGLRYNDSDVFKIMEGAAYSLSLHKDPELETYMDELIAKIAAAQEDDGYLYTTRTIDPENPAPGAGKERWSNLGSSHELYNVGHMYEAAVAYFLATGKRNFLNVAIKSADFITSVFGPEKRHGYPGHQEIEIGLVKLSRVTGDEKYLELARFFLDERGQKEFEKKFSDSSRFSVYNQAWYLQAHKPVVEQSKAVGHSVRATYMYSGMADVAALT
;
A
#
# COMPACT_ATOMS: atom_id res chain seq x y z
N MET A 1 -1.67 17.21 19.21
CA MET A 1 -1.97 18.58 18.76
C MET A 1 -3.17 18.50 17.83
N PRO A 2 -4.21 19.33 18.02
CA PRO A 2 -5.30 19.42 17.06
C PRO A 2 -4.80 20.02 15.74
N GLY A 3 -5.24 19.48 14.61
CA GLY A 3 -4.86 19.92 13.26
C GLY A 3 -5.71 19.23 12.19
N LYS A 4 -5.70 19.79 10.98
CA LYS A 4 -6.37 19.20 9.81
C LYS A 4 -5.37 18.41 8.97
N PHE A 5 -5.86 17.48 8.17
CA PHE A 5 -5.04 16.85 7.15
C PHE A 5 -4.67 17.86 6.06
N GLU A 6 -3.40 17.88 5.66
CA GLU A 6 -2.89 18.68 4.55
C GLU A 6 -2.14 17.80 3.55
N GLY A 7 -2.32 18.08 2.26
CA GLY A 7 -1.67 17.36 1.17
C GLY A 7 -2.62 16.46 0.39
N LEU A 8 -2.05 15.45 -0.26
CA LEU A 8 -2.79 14.48 -1.06
C LEU A 8 -2.95 13.20 -0.26
N ARG A 9 -4.04 12.49 -0.55
CA ARG A 9 -4.43 11.22 0.07
C ARG A 9 -3.36 10.10 0.05
N TYR A 10 -2.23 10.31 -0.61
CA TYR A 10 -1.11 9.39 -0.72
C TYR A 10 0.22 9.95 -0.18
N ASN A 11 0.20 11.09 0.52
CA ASN A 11 1.39 11.71 1.10
C ASN A 11 2.10 10.83 2.15
N ASP A 12 1.39 9.91 2.80
CA ASP A 12 2.03 8.93 3.71
C ASP A 12 3.13 8.16 2.97
N SER A 13 2.91 7.82 1.69
CA SER A 13 3.88 7.10 0.87
C SER A 13 5.18 7.87 0.63
N ASP A 14 5.16 9.21 0.66
CA ASP A 14 6.37 10.01 0.44
C ASP A 14 7.34 9.81 1.60
N VAL A 15 6.83 9.77 2.83
CA VAL A 15 7.61 9.46 4.02
C VAL A 15 8.18 8.05 3.93
N PHE A 16 7.36 7.06 3.57
CA PHE A 16 7.80 5.67 3.48
C PHE A 16 8.87 5.45 2.42
N LYS A 17 8.76 6.07 1.23
CA LYS A 17 9.79 5.98 0.17
C LYS A 17 11.12 6.60 0.60
N ILE A 18 11.08 7.75 1.29
CA ILE A 18 12.29 8.37 1.82
C ILE A 18 12.93 7.47 2.88
N MET A 19 12.12 6.86 3.75
CA MET A 19 12.59 5.90 4.75
C MET A 19 13.20 4.65 4.12
N GLU A 20 12.62 4.12 3.03
CA GLU A 20 13.21 3.01 2.28
C GLU A 20 14.58 3.39 1.70
N GLY A 21 14.69 4.59 1.10
CA GLY A 21 15.96 5.12 0.59
C GLY A 21 17.01 5.28 1.70
N ALA A 22 16.61 5.79 2.87
CA ALA A 22 17.47 5.90 4.04
C ALA A 22 17.93 4.53 4.54
N ALA A 23 17.05 3.52 4.56
CA ALA A 23 17.41 2.15 4.90
C ALA A 23 18.45 1.56 3.94
N TYR A 24 18.33 1.81 2.63
CA TYR A 24 19.35 1.41 1.66
C TYR A 24 20.67 2.18 1.84
N SER A 25 20.64 3.45 2.25
CA SER A 25 21.85 4.18 2.62
C SER A 25 22.56 3.53 3.82
N LEU A 26 21.79 3.16 4.86
CA LEU A 26 22.31 2.51 6.07
C LEU A 26 22.91 1.12 5.80
N SER A 27 22.40 0.39 4.81
CA SER A 27 22.96 -0.92 4.43
C SER A 27 24.34 -0.82 3.77
N LEU A 28 24.64 0.32 3.14
CA LEU A 28 25.93 0.60 2.51
C LEU A 28 26.91 1.29 3.45
N HIS A 29 26.41 2.20 4.30
CA HIS A 29 27.22 2.99 5.21
C HIS A 29 26.49 3.22 6.53
N LYS A 30 27.08 2.79 7.65
CA LYS A 30 26.52 3.01 8.97
C LYS A 30 26.55 4.49 9.33
N ASP A 31 25.38 5.03 9.66
CA ASP A 31 25.19 6.40 10.10
C ASP A 31 24.28 6.40 11.35
N PRO A 32 24.86 6.48 12.56
CA PRO A 32 24.09 6.45 13.80
C PRO A 32 23.08 7.60 13.96
N GLU A 33 23.35 8.77 13.36
CA GLU A 33 22.45 9.91 13.43
C GLU A 33 21.21 9.67 12.56
N LEU A 34 21.42 9.18 11.33
CA LEU A 34 20.33 8.79 10.44
C LEU A 34 19.52 7.63 11.01
N GLU A 35 20.17 6.61 11.58
CA GLU A 35 19.48 5.47 12.20
C GLU A 35 18.63 5.91 13.41
N THR A 36 19.13 6.84 14.22
CA THR A 36 18.37 7.43 15.33
C THR A 36 17.15 8.21 14.81
N TYR A 37 17.33 9.03 13.77
CA TYR A 37 16.23 9.76 13.15
C TYR A 37 15.16 8.83 12.58
N MET A 38 15.57 7.74 11.93
CA MET A 38 14.69 6.69 11.43
C MET A 38 13.89 6.06 12.57
N ASP A 39 14.54 5.67 13.67
CA ASP A 39 13.87 5.09 14.85
C ASP A 39 12.83 6.03 15.47
N GLU A 40 13.13 7.33 15.56
CA GLU A 40 12.17 8.35 16.04
C GLU A 40 10.97 8.50 15.11
N LEU A 41 11.19 8.43 13.79
CA LEU A 41 10.12 8.49 12.81
C LEU A 41 9.25 7.23 12.87
N ILE A 42 9.87 6.06 13.00
CA ILE A 42 9.18 4.77 13.20
C ILE A 42 8.31 4.83 14.46
N ALA A 43 8.80 5.40 15.56
CA ALA A 43 8.03 5.55 16.79
C ALA A 43 6.79 6.44 16.58
N LYS A 44 6.88 7.52 15.79
CA LYS A 44 5.74 8.36 15.43
C LYS A 44 4.73 7.62 14.55
N ILE A 45 5.20 6.84 13.58
CA ILE A 45 4.35 6.01 12.72
C ILE A 45 3.62 4.96 13.56
N ALA A 46 4.33 4.27 14.46
CA ALA A 46 3.75 3.30 15.37
C ALA A 46 2.67 3.91 16.27
N ALA A 47 2.90 5.13 16.78
CA ALA A 47 1.92 5.86 17.59
C ALA A 47 0.71 6.37 16.79
N ALA A 48 0.86 6.56 15.48
CA ALA A 48 -0.23 6.96 14.59
C ALA A 48 -1.05 5.76 14.08
N GLN A 49 -0.49 4.55 14.13
CA GLN A 49 -1.19 3.33 13.75
C GLN A 49 -2.32 3.03 14.74
N GLU A 50 -3.51 2.79 14.23
CA GLU A 50 -4.68 2.48 15.04
C GLU A 50 -4.55 1.08 15.69
N ASP A 51 -5.38 0.82 16.70
CA ASP A 51 -5.27 -0.38 17.54
C ASP A 51 -5.38 -1.69 16.76
N ASP A 52 -6.18 -1.69 15.69
CA ASP A 52 -6.37 -2.84 14.82
C ASP A 52 -5.25 -3.02 13.79
N GLY A 53 -4.38 -2.03 13.59
CA GLY A 53 -3.29 -2.04 12.60
C GLY A 53 -3.51 -1.11 11.41
N TYR A 54 -4.68 -0.48 11.30
CA TYR A 54 -4.96 0.50 10.25
C TYR A 54 -4.05 1.74 10.37
N LEU A 55 -3.52 2.23 9.25
CA LEU A 55 -2.73 3.44 9.19
C LEU A 55 -3.03 4.18 7.89
N TYR A 56 -3.68 5.34 8.01
CA TYR A 56 -3.97 6.20 6.88
C TYR A 56 -4.28 7.61 7.40
N THR A 57 -3.28 8.49 7.41
CA THR A 57 -3.37 9.78 8.13
C THR A 57 -4.49 10.66 7.60
N THR A 58 -4.77 10.56 6.29
CA THR A 58 -5.89 11.22 5.61
C THR A 58 -7.23 10.98 6.28
N ARG A 59 -7.43 9.81 6.90
CA ARG A 59 -8.65 9.50 7.65
C ARG A 59 -8.48 9.71 9.14
N THR A 60 -7.35 9.30 9.71
CA THR A 60 -7.16 9.30 11.17
C THR A 60 -7.03 10.73 11.73
N ILE A 61 -6.47 11.68 10.97
CA ILE A 61 -6.28 13.07 11.43
C ILE A 61 -7.61 13.86 11.47
N ASP A 62 -8.40 13.79 10.40
CA ASP A 62 -9.68 14.50 10.27
C ASP A 62 -10.72 13.58 9.60
N PRO A 63 -11.35 12.66 10.37
CA PRO A 63 -12.29 11.68 9.83
C PRO A 63 -13.51 12.30 9.13
N GLU A 64 -13.90 13.51 9.55
CA GLU A 64 -15.02 14.25 9.00
C GLU A 64 -14.68 14.90 7.66
N ASN A 65 -13.40 15.23 7.43
CA ASN A 65 -12.93 15.92 6.23
C ASN A 65 -11.70 15.24 5.61
N PRO A 66 -11.79 13.96 5.20
CA PRO A 66 -10.67 13.28 4.59
C PRO A 66 -10.34 13.90 3.23
N ALA A 67 -9.09 13.80 2.81
CA ALA A 67 -8.64 14.32 1.53
C ALA A 67 -9.47 13.77 0.35
N PRO A 68 -9.74 14.60 -0.68
CA PRO A 68 -10.55 14.19 -1.81
C PRO A 68 -10.02 12.90 -2.46
N GLY A 69 -10.88 11.91 -2.62
CA GLY A 69 -10.55 10.59 -3.18
C GLY A 69 -10.42 9.46 -2.14
N ALA A 70 -10.33 9.76 -0.84
CA ALA A 70 -10.22 8.74 0.22
C ALA A 70 -11.52 7.93 0.47
N GLY A 71 -12.69 8.54 0.25
CA GLY A 71 -13.99 7.94 0.59
C GLY A 71 -14.42 8.22 2.04
N LYS A 72 -15.72 8.06 2.33
CA LYS A 72 -16.30 8.38 3.65
C LYS A 72 -15.90 7.38 4.73
N GLU A 73 -15.71 6.12 4.35
CA GLU A 73 -15.36 5.02 5.25
C GLU A 73 -14.10 4.31 4.76
N ARG A 74 -13.41 3.60 5.65
CA ARG A 74 -12.25 2.77 5.29
C ARG A 74 -12.62 1.86 4.12
N TRP A 75 -11.77 1.81 3.10
CA TRP A 75 -11.94 0.92 1.94
C TRP A 75 -13.18 1.19 1.07
N SER A 76 -13.91 2.27 1.30
CA SER A 76 -15.12 2.60 0.52
C SER A 76 -14.82 3.19 -0.86
N ASN A 77 -13.56 3.56 -1.13
CA ASN A 77 -13.17 4.17 -2.39
C ASN A 77 -11.79 3.67 -2.89
N LEU A 78 -11.57 2.36 -2.83
CA LEU A 78 -10.31 1.70 -3.19
C LEU A 78 -9.78 2.10 -4.57
N GLY A 79 -10.67 2.37 -5.53
CA GLY A 79 -10.30 2.80 -6.89
C GLY A 79 -9.52 4.11 -6.94
N SER A 80 -9.62 4.97 -5.91
CA SER A 80 -8.85 6.21 -5.86
C SER A 80 -8.16 6.51 -4.54
N SER A 81 -8.49 5.84 -3.43
CA SER A 81 -8.06 6.25 -2.08
C SER A 81 -6.56 6.16 -1.83
N HIS A 82 -5.87 5.20 -2.48
CA HIS A 82 -4.47 4.88 -2.20
C HIS A 82 -4.21 4.41 -0.75
N GLU A 83 -5.24 3.96 -0.02
CA GLU A 83 -5.08 3.40 1.33
C GLU A 83 -4.10 2.20 1.31
N LEU A 84 -4.37 1.21 0.44
CA LEU A 84 -3.49 0.03 0.28
C LEU A 84 -2.14 0.38 -0.38
N TYR A 85 -2.11 1.39 -1.25
CA TYR A 85 -0.88 1.87 -1.89
C TYR A 85 0.10 2.45 -0.87
N ASN A 86 -0.38 3.27 0.06
CA ASN A 86 0.47 3.86 1.09
C ASN A 86 1.11 2.79 1.97
N VAL A 87 0.32 1.82 2.44
CA VAL A 87 0.87 0.75 3.31
C VAL A 87 1.75 -0.23 2.53
N GLY A 88 1.53 -0.44 1.24
CA GLY A 88 2.46 -1.20 0.40
C GLY A 88 3.88 -0.61 0.44
N HIS A 89 4.00 0.71 0.23
CA HIS A 89 5.28 1.40 0.39
C HIS A 89 5.82 1.37 1.83
N MET A 90 4.94 1.41 2.85
CA MET A 90 5.36 1.21 4.24
C MET A 90 5.99 -0.17 4.44
N TYR A 91 5.44 -1.20 3.81
CA TYR A 91 5.95 -2.58 3.90
C TYR A 91 7.32 -2.70 3.25
N GLU A 92 7.51 -2.11 2.06
CA GLU A 92 8.82 -2.07 1.41
C GLU A 92 9.87 -1.40 2.31
N ALA A 93 9.53 -0.23 2.88
CA ALA A 93 10.41 0.53 3.76
C ALA A 93 10.75 -0.23 5.06
N ALA A 94 9.77 -0.89 5.67
CA ALA A 94 9.96 -1.68 6.88
C ALA A 94 10.83 -2.91 6.64
N VAL A 95 10.66 -3.58 5.50
CA VAL A 95 11.50 -4.71 5.08
C VAL A 95 12.93 -4.24 4.84
N ALA A 96 13.12 -3.14 4.09
CA ALA A 96 14.45 -2.58 3.83
C ALA A 96 15.16 -2.19 5.13
N TYR A 97 14.47 -1.54 6.08
CA TYR A 97 15.06 -1.15 7.36
C TYR A 97 15.45 -2.35 8.23
N PHE A 98 14.60 -3.39 8.25
CA PHE A 98 14.94 -4.63 8.93
C PHE A 98 16.17 -5.32 8.33
N LEU A 99 16.27 -5.38 7.00
CA LEU A 99 17.43 -5.97 6.33
C LEU A 99 18.72 -5.16 6.54
N ALA A 100 18.61 -3.83 6.62
CA ALA A 100 19.76 -2.94 6.82
C ALA A 100 20.31 -2.96 8.26
N THR A 101 19.43 -3.05 9.26
CA THR A 101 19.79 -2.81 10.68
C THR A 101 19.58 -4.03 11.58
N GLY A 102 18.78 -5.00 11.16
CA GLY A 102 18.27 -6.10 11.99
C GLY A 102 17.16 -5.69 12.98
N LYS A 103 16.80 -4.39 13.07
CA LYS A 103 15.78 -3.89 14.00
C LYS A 103 14.38 -4.24 13.51
N ARG A 104 13.55 -4.73 14.44
CA ARG A 104 12.18 -5.18 14.15
C ARG A 104 11.09 -4.16 14.46
N ASN A 105 11.45 -2.99 15.00
CA ASN A 105 10.47 -1.95 15.38
C ASN A 105 9.57 -1.56 14.20
N PHE A 106 10.12 -1.25 13.03
CA PHE A 106 9.29 -0.91 11.87
C PHE A 106 8.62 -2.13 11.24
N LEU A 107 9.33 -3.26 11.18
CA LEU A 107 8.78 -4.52 10.67
C LEU A 107 7.53 -4.95 11.45
N ASN A 108 7.51 -4.80 12.77
CA ASN A 108 6.35 -5.16 13.59
C ASN A 108 5.14 -4.24 13.33
N VAL A 109 5.36 -2.96 13.03
CA VAL A 109 4.28 -2.03 12.59
C VAL A 109 3.69 -2.48 11.26
N ALA A 110 4.57 -2.84 10.31
CA ALA A 110 4.15 -3.36 9.01
C ALA A 110 3.38 -4.69 9.14
N ILE A 111 3.85 -5.63 9.96
CA ILE A 111 3.17 -6.90 10.26
C ILE A 111 1.77 -6.65 10.84
N LYS A 112 1.64 -5.76 11.84
CA LYS A 112 0.34 -5.45 12.43
C LYS A 112 -0.64 -4.91 11.39
N SER A 113 -0.16 -4.05 10.48
CA SER A 113 -0.97 -3.54 9.37
C SER A 113 -1.33 -4.62 8.35
N ALA A 114 -0.39 -5.49 7.97
CA ALA A 114 -0.62 -6.56 7.01
C ALA A 114 -1.58 -7.62 7.57
N ASP A 115 -1.47 -7.95 8.87
CA ASP A 115 -2.39 -8.84 9.58
C ASP A 115 -3.82 -8.27 9.58
N PHE A 116 -3.96 -6.97 9.84
CA PHE A 116 -5.24 -6.29 9.74
C PHE A 116 -5.84 -6.42 8.34
N ILE A 117 -5.09 -6.11 7.30
CA ILE A 117 -5.58 -6.17 5.92
C ILE A 117 -5.91 -7.61 5.53
N THR A 118 -5.12 -8.59 5.97
CA THR A 118 -5.42 -10.01 5.79
C THR A 118 -6.72 -10.41 6.49
N SER A 119 -7.08 -9.78 7.62
CA SER A 119 -8.36 -10.02 8.29
C SER A 119 -9.56 -9.41 7.53
N VAL A 120 -9.34 -8.35 6.74
CA VAL A 120 -10.38 -7.62 6.02
C VAL A 120 -10.61 -8.18 4.61
N PHE A 121 -9.55 -8.48 3.86
CA PHE A 121 -9.60 -8.88 2.46
C PHE A 121 -9.26 -10.36 2.28
N GLY A 122 -9.89 -11.00 1.29
CA GLY A 122 -9.65 -12.40 0.93
C GLY A 122 -10.89 -13.08 0.35
N PRO A 123 -10.77 -14.35 -0.09
CA PRO A 123 -11.82 -15.06 -0.84
C PRO A 123 -13.16 -15.19 -0.11
N GLU A 124 -13.14 -15.38 1.21
CA GLU A 124 -14.35 -15.49 2.06
C GLU A 124 -14.59 -14.22 2.88
N LYS A 125 -14.00 -13.10 2.47
CA LYS A 125 -13.98 -11.83 3.19
C LYS A 125 -14.39 -10.70 2.24
N ARG A 126 -13.87 -9.49 2.43
CA ARG A 126 -14.13 -8.38 1.51
C ARG A 126 -13.41 -8.63 0.18
N HIS A 127 -14.19 -8.63 -0.89
CA HIS A 127 -13.67 -8.54 -2.25
C HIS A 127 -13.33 -7.10 -2.61
N GLY A 128 -12.15 -6.90 -3.19
CA GLY A 128 -11.68 -5.59 -3.63
C GLY A 128 -10.17 -5.57 -3.81
N TYR A 129 -9.70 -4.61 -4.60
CA TYR A 129 -8.29 -4.38 -4.90
C TYR A 129 -8.05 -2.87 -5.03
N PRO A 130 -6.81 -2.37 -4.87
CA PRO A 130 -6.57 -0.94 -4.97
C PRO A 130 -6.60 -0.44 -6.42
N GLY A 131 -7.03 0.80 -6.63
CA GLY A 131 -6.91 1.44 -7.94
C GLY A 131 -5.47 1.76 -8.33
N HIS A 132 -4.53 1.78 -7.39
CA HIS A 132 -3.09 1.84 -7.66
C HIS A 132 -2.41 0.62 -7.01
N GLN A 133 -1.87 -0.25 -7.84
CA GLN A 133 -1.05 -1.41 -7.48
C GLN A 133 0.17 -0.93 -6.73
N GLU A 134 0.61 -1.69 -5.74
CA GLU A 134 1.81 -1.44 -4.91
C GLU A 134 1.82 -2.45 -3.76
N ILE A 135 0.66 -2.64 -3.10
CA ILE A 135 0.54 -3.53 -1.94
C ILE A 135 0.97 -4.97 -2.24
N GLU A 136 0.77 -5.42 -3.47
CA GLU A 136 1.17 -6.74 -3.93
C GLU A 136 2.69 -6.95 -3.76
N ILE A 137 3.51 -5.94 -4.08
CA ILE A 137 4.97 -5.97 -3.93
C ILE A 137 5.36 -5.98 -2.46
N GLY A 138 4.80 -5.05 -1.67
CA GLY A 138 5.07 -4.93 -0.25
C GLY A 138 4.74 -6.20 0.54
N LEU A 139 3.62 -6.86 0.21
CA LEU A 139 3.20 -8.12 0.81
C LEU A 139 4.14 -9.28 0.47
N VAL A 140 4.61 -9.39 -0.78
CA VAL A 140 5.60 -10.42 -1.15
C VAL A 140 6.91 -10.19 -0.38
N LYS A 141 7.40 -8.94 -0.32
CA LYS A 141 8.61 -8.60 0.45
C LYS A 141 8.45 -8.95 1.93
N LEU A 142 7.29 -8.66 2.53
CA LEU A 142 6.99 -9.08 3.90
C LEU A 142 7.02 -10.60 4.05
N SER A 143 6.33 -11.33 3.18
CA SER A 143 6.31 -12.81 3.21
C SER A 143 7.72 -13.40 3.20
N ARG A 144 8.62 -12.86 2.37
CA ARG A 144 10.02 -13.32 2.30
C ARG A 144 10.79 -13.16 3.61
N VAL A 145 10.57 -12.08 4.36
CA VAL A 145 11.32 -11.84 5.62
C VAL A 145 10.63 -12.39 6.86
N THR A 146 9.33 -12.64 6.81
CA THR A 146 8.59 -13.24 7.93
C THR A 146 8.45 -14.76 7.81
N GLY A 147 8.48 -15.29 6.58
CA GLY A 147 8.13 -16.68 6.28
C GLY A 147 6.63 -16.97 6.39
N ASP A 148 5.79 -15.94 6.51
CA ASP A 148 4.33 -16.11 6.65
C ASP A 148 3.68 -16.07 5.25
N GLU A 149 3.17 -17.22 4.82
CA GLU A 149 2.59 -17.42 3.48
C GLU A 149 1.29 -16.62 3.27
N LYS A 150 0.58 -16.26 4.34
CA LYS A 150 -0.70 -15.54 4.23
C LYS A 150 -0.56 -14.19 3.50
N TYR A 151 0.62 -13.57 3.58
CA TYR A 151 0.89 -12.31 2.88
C TYR A 151 1.06 -12.54 1.37
N LEU A 152 1.71 -13.63 0.97
CA LEU A 152 1.83 -14.02 -0.44
C LEU A 152 0.45 -14.40 -1.01
N GLU A 153 -0.35 -15.14 -0.26
CA GLU A 153 -1.73 -15.48 -0.63
C GLU A 153 -2.59 -14.23 -0.82
N LEU A 154 -2.46 -13.24 0.08
CA LEU A 154 -3.18 -11.97 -0.04
C LEU A 154 -2.71 -11.15 -1.25
N ALA A 155 -1.41 -11.13 -1.55
CA ALA A 155 -0.88 -10.48 -2.75
C ALA A 155 -1.47 -11.11 -4.02
N ARG A 156 -1.50 -12.44 -4.08
CA ARG A 156 -2.14 -13.20 -5.16
C ARG A 156 -3.63 -12.88 -5.26
N PHE A 157 -4.35 -12.86 -4.13
CA PHE A 157 -5.77 -12.52 -4.10
C PHE A 157 -6.06 -11.16 -4.75
N PHE A 158 -5.28 -10.12 -4.44
CA PHE A 158 -5.47 -8.80 -5.06
C PHE A 158 -5.25 -8.80 -6.58
N LEU A 159 -4.30 -9.61 -7.07
CA LEU A 159 -4.06 -9.78 -8.51
C LEU A 159 -5.21 -10.53 -9.19
N ASP A 160 -5.68 -11.63 -8.58
CA ASP A 160 -6.74 -12.49 -9.12
C ASP A 160 -8.11 -11.78 -9.14
N GLU A 161 -8.38 -10.93 -8.14
CA GLU A 161 -9.61 -10.12 -8.03
C GLU A 161 -9.62 -8.97 -9.05
N ARG A 162 -8.44 -8.47 -9.45
CA ARG A 162 -8.34 -7.32 -10.36
C ARG A 162 -8.90 -7.65 -11.74
N GLY A 163 -9.87 -6.84 -12.17
CA GLY A 163 -10.51 -6.99 -13.47
C GLY A 163 -11.65 -8.02 -13.54
N GLN A 164 -12.03 -8.62 -12.39
CA GLN A 164 -13.25 -9.44 -12.29
C GLN A 164 -14.51 -8.59 -12.24
N LYS A 165 -14.43 -7.44 -11.54
CA LYS A 165 -15.52 -6.45 -11.41
C LYS A 165 -14.95 -5.03 -11.45
N GLU A 166 -15.74 -4.11 -11.99
CA GLU A 166 -15.41 -2.68 -11.94
C GLU A 166 -15.68 -2.07 -10.56
N PHE A 167 -14.99 -0.97 -10.25
CA PHE A 167 -15.31 -0.16 -9.08
C PHE A 167 -16.71 0.46 -9.21
N GLU A 168 -17.53 0.28 -8.17
CA GLU A 168 -18.88 0.84 -8.08
C GLU A 168 -18.89 2.37 -8.07
N LYS A 169 -17.91 2.97 -7.37
CA LYS A 169 -17.78 4.42 -7.30
C LYS A 169 -17.35 4.99 -8.65
N LYS A 170 -18.24 5.77 -9.27
CA LYS A 170 -17.93 6.59 -10.43
C LYS A 170 -17.85 8.07 -10.05
N PHE A 171 -17.02 8.80 -10.78
CA PHE A 171 -16.84 10.25 -10.68
C PHE A 171 -17.54 10.95 -11.85
N SER A 172 -17.99 12.19 -11.67
CA SER A 172 -18.50 12.98 -12.79
C SER A 172 -17.40 13.27 -13.81
N ASP A 173 -17.74 13.46 -15.08
CA ASP A 173 -16.75 13.71 -16.14
C ASP A 173 -15.93 14.98 -15.91
N SER A 174 -16.53 15.98 -15.26
CA SER A 174 -15.89 17.23 -14.84
C SER A 174 -14.96 17.07 -13.63
N SER A 175 -14.99 15.93 -12.95
CA SER A 175 -14.15 15.69 -11.78
C SER A 175 -12.71 15.42 -12.21
N ARG A 176 -11.73 15.94 -11.46
CA ARG A 176 -10.33 15.53 -11.61
C ARG A 176 -10.08 14.04 -11.39
N PHE A 177 -11.07 13.34 -10.81
CA PHE A 177 -11.05 11.90 -10.56
C PHE A 177 -11.74 11.08 -11.67
N SER A 178 -12.25 11.70 -12.74
CA SER A 178 -12.93 10.99 -13.83
C SER A 178 -12.05 9.93 -14.50
N VAL A 179 -10.73 10.11 -14.49
CA VAL A 179 -9.76 9.12 -15.00
C VAL A 179 -9.86 7.76 -14.27
N TYR A 180 -10.26 7.73 -13.01
CA TYR A 180 -10.45 6.48 -12.25
C TYR A 180 -11.69 5.70 -12.68
N ASN A 181 -12.59 6.29 -13.49
CA ASN A 181 -13.69 5.55 -14.11
C ASN A 181 -13.21 4.62 -15.23
N GLN A 182 -12.02 4.87 -15.77
CA GLN A 182 -11.47 4.17 -16.92
C GLN A 182 -10.74 2.90 -16.47
N ALA A 183 -11.37 1.73 -16.65
CA ALA A 183 -10.80 0.46 -16.19
C ALA A 183 -9.40 0.17 -16.75
N TRP A 184 -9.10 0.61 -17.98
CA TRP A 184 -7.77 0.47 -18.59
C TRP A 184 -6.69 1.31 -17.89
N TYR A 185 -7.04 2.46 -17.32
CA TYR A 185 -6.09 3.32 -16.59
C TYR A 185 -5.57 2.64 -15.31
N LEU A 186 -6.42 1.79 -14.70
CA LEU A 186 -6.16 1.03 -13.47
C LEU A 186 -5.74 -0.43 -13.73
N GLN A 187 -5.50 -0.80 -15.00
CA GLN A 187 -5.21 -2.17 -15.44
C GLN A 187 -6.25 -3.18 -14.91
N ALA A 188 -7.52 -2.76 -14.88
CA ALA A 188 -8.65 -3.53 -14.36
C ALA A 188 -9.72 -3.78 -15.43
N HIS A 189 -9.35 -3.65 -16.71
CA HIS A 189 -10.26 -3.84 -17.84
C HIS A 189 -10.48 -5.33 -18.18
N LYS A 190 -9.62 -6.22 -17.67
CA LYS A 190 -9.67 -7.68 -17.78
C LYS A 190 -8.91 -8.30 -16.60
N PRO A 191 -9.15 -9.59 -16.27
CA PRO A 191 -8.28 -10.35 -15.37
C PRO A 191 -6.81 -10.20 -15.77
N VAL A 192 -5.91 -10.09 -14.79
CA VAL A 192 -4.50 -9.74 -15.06
C VAL A 192 -3.78 -10.73 -15.98
N VAL A 193 -4.14 -12.02 -15.90
CA VAL A 193 -3.58 -13.09 -16.75
C VAL A 193 -4.07 -13.05 -18.21
N GLU A 194 -5.12 -12.28 -18.49
CA GLU A 194 -5.67 -12.08 -19.85
C GLU A 194 -5.19 -10.78 -20.51
N GLN A 195 -4.39 -9.97 -19.81
CA GLN A 195 -3.87 -8.70 -20.33
C GLN A 195 -2.60 -8.92 -21.14
N SER A 196 -2.71 -8.81 -22.46
CA SER A 196 -1.58 -9.04 -23.39
C SER A 196 -0.86 -7.77 -23.86
N LYS A 197 -1.25 -6.59 -23.37
CA LYS A 197 -0.69 -5.29 -23.77
C LYS A 197 -0.57 -4.36 -22.56
N ALA A 198 0.53 -3.62 -22.47
CA ALA A 198 0.68 -2.56 -21.49
C ALA A 198 -0.17 -1.35 -21.88
N VAL A 199 -1.07 -0.95 -20.99
CA VAL A 199 -1.99 0.19 -21.17
C VAL A 199 -2.18 0.94 -19.86
N GLY A 200 -2.70 2.17 -19.94
CA GLY A 200 -3.02 2.94 -18.75
C GLY A 200 -1.83 3.65 -18.13
N HIS A 201 -1.92 3.89 -16.84
CA HIS A 201 -0.85 4.55 -16.09
C HIS A 201 0.39 3.66 -16.00
N SER A 202 1.52 4.16 -16.51
CA SER A 202 2.77 3.39 -16.59
C SER A 202 3.21 2.81 -15.25
N VAL A 203 3.25 3.62 -14.19
CA VAL A 203 3.71 3.17 -12.86
C VAL A 203 2.79 2.11 -12.26
N ARG A 204 1.46 2.22 -12.49
CA ARG A 204 0.51 1.23 -11.98
C ARG A 204 0.73 -0.12 -12.66
N ALA A 205 0.86 -0.08 -13.98
CA ALA A 205 1.16 -1.25 -14.78
C ALA A 205 2.48 -1.90 -14.34
N THR A 206 3.57 -1.13 -14.20
CA THR A 206 4.86 -1.70 -13.81
C THR A 206 4.88 -2.24 -12.39
N TYR A 207 4.21 -1.60 -11.43
CA TYR A 207 4.09 -2.16 -10.07
C TYR A 207 3.28 -3.45 -10.07
N MET A 208 2.19 -3.50 -10.84
CA MET A 208 1.43 -4.74 -11.04
C MET A 208 2.30 -5.86 -11.62
N TYR A 209 3.08 -5.56 -12.67
CA TYR A 209 3.93 -6.55 -13.33
C TYR A 209 5.03 -7.07 -12.41
N SER A 210 5.62 -6.20 -11.60
CA SER A 210 6.57 -6.61 -10.55
C SER A 210 5.91 -7.58 -9.56
N GLY A 211 4.74 -7.22 -9.03
CA GLY A 211 3.99 -8.08 -8.11
C GLY A 211 3.57 -9.41 -8.75
N MET A 212 3.11 -9.40 -10.01
CA MET A 212 2.77 -10.61 -10.75
C MET A 212 3.97 -11.53 -10.95
N ALA A 213 5.12 -10.98 -11.35
CA ALA A 213 6.34 -11.76 -11.55
C ALA A 213 6.81 -12.41 -10.24
N ASP A 214 6.77 -11.66 -9.15
CA ASP A 214 7.13 -12.14 -7.82
C ASP A 214 6.18 -13.24 -7.32
N VAL A 215 4.86 -13.06 -7.46
CA VAL A 215 3.86 -14.07 -7.09
C VAL A 215 4.01 -15.33 -7.94
N ALA A 216 4.16 -15.19 -9.27
CA ALA A 216 4.34 -16.32 -10.18
C ALA A 216 5.65 -17.10 -9.92
N ALA A 217 6.69 -16.45 -9.38
CA ALA A 217 7.94 -17.11 -9.03
C ALA A 217 7.88 -17.86 -7.68
N LEU A 218 6.93 -17.49 -6.81
CA LEU A 218 6.82 -18.00 -5.44
C LEU A 218 5.61 -18.94 -5.24
N THR A 219 4.82 -19.21 -6.28
CA THR A 219 3.66 -20.11 -6.27
C THR A 219 3.72 -21.14 -7.39
#